data_AF-A0A0B7BYT0-F1
#
_entry.id   AF-A0A0B7BYT0-F1
#
_cell.length_a   1.000
_cell.length_b   1.000
_cell.length_c   1.000
_cell.angle_alpha   90.00
_cell.angle_beta   90.00
_cell.angle_gamma   90.00
#
_symmetry.space_group_name_H-M   'P 1'
#
loop_
_entity.id
_entity.type
_entity.pdbx_description
1 polymer ?
#
loop_
_entity_poly.entity_id
_entity_poly.type
_entity_poly.pdbx_seq_one_letter_code
_entity_poly.pdbx_strand_id
1 'polypeptide(L)' 'MVHGEVRDSASWFDWAYKGVDHSFPGNGGLECRDFLSVSQRCWESAAASVVALLALLYAYPRLKLPQPYSCVCQRRHEPM' A
#
# COMPACT_ATOMS: atom_id res chain seq x y z
N MET A 1 8.48 -32.76 -11.12
CA MET A 1 7.80 -31.50 -11.50
C MET A 1 7.10 -31.00 -10.25
N VAL A 2 7.77 -30.17 -9.46
CA VAL A 2 7.22 -29.63 -8.22
C VAL A 2 6.20 -28.57 -8.62
N HIS A 3 4.93 -28.80 -8.31
CA HIS A 3 3.92 -27.76 -8.29
C HIS A 3 4.35 -26.73 -7.24
N GLY A 4 5.07 -25.71 -7.68
CA GLY A 4 5.33 -24.54 -6.87
C GLY A 4 4.04 -23.74 -6.79
N GLU A 5 3.26 -23.97 -5.73
CA GLU A 5 2.27 -23.02 -5.26
C GLU A 5 3.02 -21.72 -4.93
N VAL A 6 3.03 -20.80 -5.88
CA VAL A 6 3.36 -19.40 -5.63
C VAL A 6 2.28 -18.92 -4.65
N ARG A 7 2.58 -18.92 -3.35
CA ARG A 7 1.72 -18.27 -2.36
C ARG A 7 1.48 -16.86 -2.84
N ASP A 8 0.23 -16.55 -3.12
CA ASP A 8 -0.28 -15.26 -3.55
C ASP A 8 0.21 -14.13 -2.64
N SER A 9 1.39 -13.58 -2.94
CA SER A 9 1.73 -12.20 -2.56
C SER A 9 0.90 -11.18 -3.36
N ALA A 10 -0.06 -11.66 -4.15
CA ALA A 10 -1.12 -10.93 -4.84
C ALA A 10 -2.21 -10.36 -3.91
N SER A 11 -1.93 -10.05 -2.64
CA SER A 11 -3.00 -9.75 -1.67
C SER A 11 -3.26 -8.27 -1.38
N TRP A 12 -2.32 -7.35 -1.62
CA TRP A 12 -2.54 -5.91 -1.36
C TRP A 12 -1.83 -5.00 -2.38
N PHE A 13 -0.60 -5.34 -2.73
CA PHE A 13 0.15 -4.60 -3.74
C PHE A 13 -0.43 -4.78 -5.15
N ASP A 14 -0.97 -5.96 -5.48
CA ASP A 14 -1.67 -6.17 -6.76
C ASP A 14 -2.88 -5.25 -6.86
N TRP A 15 -3.67 -5.12 -5.80
CA TRP A 15 -4.77 -4.15 -5.71
C TRP A 15 -4.28 -2.69 -5.79
N ALA A 16 -3.24 -2.35 -5.03
CA ALA A 16 -2.73 -0.98 -4.96
C ALA A 16 -2.12 -0.49 -6.29
N TYR A 17 -1.52 -1.39 -7.09
CA TYR A 17 -0.77 -1.02 -8.29
C TYR A 17 -1.45 -1.37 -9.62
N LYS A 18 -2.40 -2.32 -9.67
CA LYS A 18 -3.20 -2.55 -10.89
C LYS A 18 -4.25 -1.48 -11.14
N GLY A 19 -4.67 -0.77 -10.09
CA GLY A 19 -5.79 0.16 -10.18
C GLY A 19 -7.12 -0.58 -10.35
N VAL A 20 -8.12 0.13 -10.88
CA VAL A 20 -9.47 -0.41 -11.08
C VAL A 20 -9.56 -1.20 -12.38
N ASP A 21 -10.26 -2.35 -12.35
CA ASP A 21 -10.49 -3.16 -13.54
C ASP A 21 -11.59 -2.54 -14.41
N HIS A 22 -11.21 -2.00 -15.57
CA HIS A 22 -12.12 -1.36 -16.52
C HIS A 22 -13.03 -2.32 -17.31
N SER A 23 -12.83 -3.63 -17.19
CA SER A 23 -13.73 -4.61 -17.83
C SER A 23 -15.11 -4.66 -17.16
N PHE A 24 -15.21 -4.21 -15.90
CA PHE A 24 -16.47 -4.09 -15.19
C PHE A 24 -17.23 -2.80 -15.55
N PRO A 25 -18.53 -2.87 -15.90
CA PRO A 25 -19.35 -1.69 -16.19
C PRO A 25 -19.35 -0.71 -15.00
N GLY A 26 -19.13 0.57 -15.28
CA GLY A 26 -19.15 1.63 -14.26
C GLY A 26 -17.83 1.80 -13.49
N ASN A 27 -16.82 0.96 -13.74
CA ASN A 27 -15.48 1.05 -13.11
C ASN A 27 -14.50 1.94 -13.90
N GLY A 28 -14.99 2.68 -14.90
CA GLY A 28 -14.20 3.60 -15.72
C GLY A 28 -15.06 4.60 -16.49
N GLY A 29 -14.41 5.57 -17.13
CA GLY A 29 -15.06 6.59 -17.95
C GLY A 29 -15.76 7.71 -17.16
N LEU A 30 -16.54 8.53 -17.86
CA LEU A 30 -17.23 9.70 -17.30
C LEU A 30 -18.25 9.29 -16.23
N GLU A 31 -18.96 8.18 -16.44
CA GLU A 31 -19.93 7.64 -15.48
C GLU A 31 -19.27 7.29 -14.14
N CYS A 32 -18.10 6.64 -14.16
CA CYS A 32 -17.31 6.35 -12.95
C CYS A 32 -16.83 7.63 -12.27
N ARG A 33 -16.32 8.58 -13.06
CA ARG A 33 -15.88 9.88 -12.55
C ARG A 33 -17.04 10.57 -11.85
N ASP A 34 -18.20 10.65 -12.47
CA ASP A 34 -19.33 11.48 -12.05
C ASP A 34 -20.25 10.79 -11.04
N PHE A 35 -20.00 9.52 -10.72
CA PHE A 35 -20.71 8.74 -9.70
C PHE A 35 -20.78 9.46 -8.34
N LEU A 36 -19.68 10.08 -7.90
CA LEU A 36 -19.65 10.91 -6.69
C LEU A 36 -19.70 12.39 -7.05
N SER A 37 -20.55 13.16 -6.35
CA SER A 37 -20.52 14.62 -6.49
C SER A 37 -19.16 15.19 -6.05
N VAL A 38 -18.74 16.30 -6.65
CA VAL A 38 -17.46 16.95 -6.30
C VAL A 38 -17.41 17.32 -4.81
N SER A 39 -18.54 17.78 -4.26
CA SER A 39 -18.64 18.11 -2.84
C SER A 39 -18.41 16.88 -1.95
N GLN A 40 -19.03 15.75 -2.28
CA GLN A 40 -18.85 14.50 -1.54
C GLN A 40 -17.39 14.02 -1.61
N ARG A 41 -16.76 14.07 -2.80
CA ARG A 41 -15.33 13.72 -2.94
C ARG A 41 -14.43 14.57 -2.04
N CYS A 42 -14.67 15.88 -1.97
CA CYS A 42 -13.91 16.77 -1.11
C CYS A 42 -14.08 16.42 0.37
N TRP A 43 -15.32 16.20 0.82
CA TRP A 43 -15.58 15.89 2.23
C TRP A 43 -15.05 14.53 2.65
N GLU A 44 -15.25 13.49 1.84
CA GLU A 44 -14.72 12.15 2.11
C GLU A 44 -13.19 12.16 2.12
N SER A 45 -12.55 12.86 1.18
CA SER A 45 -11.08 12.98 1.15
C SER A 45 -10.55 13.73 2.37
N ALA A 46 -11.22 14.81 2.79
CA ALA A 46 -10.85 15.56 3.98
C ALA A 46 -11.00 14.70 5.24
N ALA A 47 -12.12 13.97 5.38
CA ALA A 47 -12.36 13.07 6.50
C ALA A 47 -11.32 11.95 6.56
N ALA A 48 -11.02 11.29 5.45
CA ALA A 48 -9.99 10.25 5.36
C ALA A 48 -8.60 10.79 5.75
N SER A 49 -8.26 11.99 5.28
CA SER A 49 -7.00 12.67 5.62
C SER A 49 -6.90 12.97 7.11
N VAL A 50 -7.96 13.45 7.73
CA VAL A 50 -8.01 13.70 9.18
C VAL A 50 -7.78 12.41 9.96
N VAL A 51 -8.45 11.31 9.58
CA VAL A 51 -8.26 10.00 10.23
C VAL A 51 -6.81 9.52 10.09
N ALA A 52 -6.22 9.64 8.91
CA ALA A 52 -4.82 9.27 8.67
C ALA A 52 -3.85 10.11 9.51
N LEU A 53 -4.09 11.42 9.62
CA LEU A 53 -3.28 12.31 10.46
C LEU A 53 -3.40 11.95 11.94
N LEU A 54 -4.61 11.67 12.45
CA LEU A 54 -4.80 11.25 13.83
C LEU A 54 -4.08 9.93 14.12
N ALA A 55 -4.17 8.96 13.21
CA ALA A 55 -3.45 7.70 13.33
C ALA A 55 -1.94 7.91 13.38
N LEU A 56 -1.41 8.79 12.52
CA LEU A 56 0.02 9.11 12.49
C LEU A 56 0.47 9.84 13.77
N LEU A 57 -0.26 10.86 14.22
CA LEU A 57 0.02 11.60 15.45
C LEU A 57 0.02 10.68 16.69
N TYR A 58 -0.86 9.67 16.70
CA TYR A 58 -0.92 8.69 17.78
C TYR A 58 0.21 7.65 17.71
N ALA A 59 0.51 7.13 16.52
CA ALA A 59 1.45 6.03 16.32
C ALA A 59 2.92 6.49 16.29
N TYR A 60 3.21 7.63 15.66
CA TYR A 60 4.57 8.15 15.48
C TYR A 60 5.38 8.27 16.79
N PRO A 61 4.88 8.86 17.89
CA PRO A 61 5.63 8.91 19.15
C PRO A 61 5.83 7.54 19.82
N ARG A 62 5.10 6.50 19.39
CA ARG A 62 5.20 5.13 19.91
C ARG A 62 6.09 4.23 19.06
N LEU A 63 6.58 4.74 17.94
CA LEU A 63 7.40 3.97 17.01
C LEU A 63 8.77 3.69 17.64
N LYS A 64 9.02 2.44 18.00
CA LYS A 64 10.34 1.98 18.43
C LYS A 64 11.10 1.52 17.19
N LEU A 65 12.03 2.34 16.72
CA LEU A 65 12.92 1.94 15.64
C LEU A 65 13.87 0.84 16.17
N PRO A 66 14.11 -0.22 15.39
CA PRO A 66 15.18 -1.16 15.70
C PRO A 66 16.50 -0.38 15.79
N GLN A 67 17.29 -0.68 16.82
CA GLN A 67 18.63 -0.12 16.94
C GLN A 67 19.41 -0.48 15.67
N PRO A 68 20.18 0.44 15.08
CA PRO A 68 21.00 0.12 13.92
C PRO A 68 21.97 -0.99 14.32
N TYR A 69 21.76 -2.18 13.77
CA TYR A 69 22.73 -3.26 13.87
C TYR A 69 23.99 -2.77 13.20
N SER A 70 25.14 -2.88 13.87
CA SER A 70 26.42 -2.65 13.21
C SER A 70 26.46 -3.57 11.98
N CYS A 71 26.62 -2.97 10.80
CA CYS A 71 26.80 -3.73 9.57
C CYS A 71 28.08 -4.55 9.73
N VAL A 72 27.94 -5.80 10.18
CA VAL A 72 28.98 -6.80 10.00
C VAL A 72 28.88 -7.18 8.53
N CYS A 73 29.54 -6.41 7.66
CA CYS A 73 29.97 -6.89 6.37
C CYS A 73 30.88 -8.10 6.64
N GLN A 74 30.27 -9.27 6.78
CA GLN A 74 30.97 -10.53 6.84
C GLN A 74 31.48 -10.75 5.42
N ARG A 75 32.65 -10.16 5.10
CA ARG A 75 33.41 -10.49 3.91
C ARG A 75 33.67 -11.99 4.03
N ARG A 76 32.85 -12.79 3.36
CA ARG A 76 33.06 -14.23 3.25
C ARG A 76 34.38 -14.37 2.50
N HIS A 77 35.43 -14.69 3.23
CA HIS A 77 36.73 -15.01 2.64
C HIS A 77 36.56 -16.38 1.97
N GLU A 78 36.14 -16.41 0.71
CA GLU A 78 36.20 -17.63 -0.08
C GLU A 78 37.68 -17.92 -0.38
N PRO A 79 38.24 -19.06 0.06
CA PRO A 79 39.54 -19.50 -0.41
C PRO A 79 39.42 -19.95 -1.87
N MET A 80 40.38 -19.50 -2.68
CA MET A 80 40.57 -19.88 -4.08
C MET A 80 40.92 -21.37 -4.23
#